data_AF-A0A3D3UL83-F1
#
_entry.id   AF-A0A3D3UL83-F1
#
_cell.length_a   1.000
_cell.length_b   1.000
_cell.length_c   1.000
_cell.angle_alpha   90.00
_cell.angle_beta   90.00
_cell.angle_gamma   90.00
#
_symmetry.space_group_name_H-M   'P 1'
#
loop_
_entity.id
_entity.type
_entity.pdbx_description
1 polymer ?
#
loop_
_entity_poly.entity_id
_entity_poly.type
_entity_poly.pdbx_seq_one_letter_code
_entity_poly.pdbx_strand_id
1 'polypeptide(L)'
;MFISCLALVFCLPLTPLIGASNHIRDGEMAGYLGVPHERVPETYGGGFSLYVAAWPLLEEYPGNRFQTGLFGTWMHAKNDKPKPIERMYSDIEGGLGWWRDTRFATETPKFIMGGVQLNFRGWANGPGAGKGRDWDQPKGKYGVAQLSPWVLWPPDGLNLKQGTCGQLWGYGYLPLPLTEPKSKTAGKDVPTGNHCWTLFLNTGNFKGPVSFFTPYFFSQVTVDEPRTAGMFLDSRPANPNRALQMETQYVPRAQATDSKGDTYARIAPTSFPRGPKGESAVVHRITAYNKKALWDAVEAWFEGGPPASGAIDPKESVVHKFTGQGWATWRIYNYSDPKEQRVRIAWDSFAYPTALDSTTFGYRWNNELVTRKDTEDGPLVTLPEYYRLAGEGKKAQWVVVQPEDVPAETGLAEVSFSPSAGRPSEPYVTPDDPESCWKKPGPVAGPFQAHPGDGSVVTYYWYRFADQPALLNADLTDKERQSLQARVEKLHRSWKKDRDYLAPPAIGKLADIDPALILTPPPGLEAGYVPIATRQAAEE
;
A
#
# COMPACT_ATOMS: atom_id res chain seq x y z
N MET A 1 -55.14 79.67 -5.60
CA MET A 1 -55.47 78.70 -6.67
C MET A 1 -54.14 78.31 -7.30
N PHE A 2 -53.60 77.10 -7.22
CA PHE A 2 -54.16 75.75 -7.08
C PHE A 2 -53.25 74.93 -6.14
N ILE A 3 -53.87 74.01 -5.40
CA ILE A 3 -53.25 73.05 -4.47
C ILE A 3 -52.63 71.91 -5.30
N SER A 4 -51.45 71.42 -4.91
CA SER A 4 -50.97 70.10 -5.34
C SER A 4 -50.32 69.38 -4.17
N CYS A 5 -51.01 68.33 -3.73
CA CYS A 5 -50.57 67.38 -2.70
C CYS A 5 -49.48 66.48 -3.26
N LEU A 6 -48.34 66.38 -2.57
CA LEU A 6 -47.31 65.37 -2.82
C LEU A 6 -47.53 64.22 -1.82
N ALA A 7 -48.07 63.09 -2.27
CA ALA A 7 -48.11 61.86 -1.50
C ALA A 7 -46.82 61.07 -1.77
N LEU A 8 -45.98 60.92 -0.73
CA LEU A 8 -44.82 60.03 -0.75
C LEU A 8 -45.30 58.57 -0.69
N VAL A 9 -45.07 57.81 -1.77
CA VAL A 9 -45.18 56.35 -1.76
C VAL A 9 -43.78 55.78 -1.49
N PHE A 10 -43.60 55.18 -0.33
CA PHE A 10 -42.43 54.36 -0.01
C PHE A 10 -42.56 53.01 -0.74
N CYS A 11 -41.81 52.83 -1.83
CA CYS A 11 -41.55 51.50 -2.38
C CYS A 11 -40.34 50.91 -1.63
N LEU A 12 -40.60 50.00 -0.69
CA LEU A 12 -39.58 49.11 -0.16
C LEU A 12 -39.13 48.14 -1.26
N PRO A 13 -37.83 47.96 -1.53
CA PRO A 13 -37.39 46.84 -2.35
C PRO A 13 -37.54 45.56 -1.52
N LEU A 14 -38.36 44.63 -2.02
CA LEU A 14 -38.33 43.23 -1.60
C LEU A 14 -36.92 42.69 -1.85
N THR A 15 -36.13 42.55 -0.79
CA THR A 15 -34.96 41.67 -0.81
C THR A 15 -35.46 40.24 -0.96
N PRO A 16 -35.00 39.47 -1.96
CA PRO A 16 -35.24 38.04 -1.95
C PRO A 16 -34.50 37.47 -0.73
N LEU A 17 -35.25 36.79 0.15
CA LEU A 17 -34.70 35.80 1.05
C LEU A 17 -34.00 34.75 0.18
N ILE A 18 -32.70 34.88 0.04
CA ILE A 18 -31.85 33.82 -0.49
C ILE A 18 -31.87 32.75 0.59
N GLY A 19 -32.82 31.81 0.49
CA GLY A 19 -32.73 30.55 1.19
C GLY A 19 -31.41 29.90 0.78
N ALA A 20 -30.56 29.59 1.76
CA ALA A 20 -29.36 28.80 1.52
C ALA A 20 -29.81 27.50 0.84
N SER A 21 -29.34 27.29 -0.38
CA SER A 21 -29.74 26.16 -1.20
C SER A 21 -29.35 24.84 -0.52
N ASN A 22 -30.33 23.94 -0.30
CA ASN A 22 -30.19 22.54 0.14
C ASN A 22 -29.41 21.69 -0.89
N HIS A 23 -28.17 22.08 -1.22
CA HIS A 23 -27.33 21.33 -2.15
C HIS A 23 -26.30 20.51 -1.39
N ILE A 24 -26.44 19.19 -1.51
CA ILE A 24 -25.43 18.23 -1.09
C ILE A 24 -24.11 18.54 -1.82
N ARG A 25 -23.02 18.57 -1.07
CA ARG A 25 -21.67 18.80 -1.56
C ARG A 25 -20.80 17.57 -1.32
N ASP A 26 -20.23 17.05 -2.40
CA ASP A 26 -19.27 15.97 -2.32
C ASP A 26 -17.92 16.45 -1.79
N GLY A 27 -17.22 15.55 -1.13
CA GLY A 27 -15.86 15.78 -0.66
C GLY A 27 -15.18 14.47 -0.30
N GLU A 28 -14.22 14.57 0.60
CA GLU A 28 -13.50 13.39 1.11
C GLU A 28 -13.28 13.46 2.61
N MET A 29 -13.14 12.28 3.22
CA MET A 29 -12.45 12.09 4.47
C MET A 29 -11.04 11.56 4.18
N ALA A 30 -10.03 12.19 4.78
CA ALA A 30 -8.64 11.83 4.57
C ALA A 30 -7.76 12.20 5.77
N GLY A 31 -6.60 11.57 5.89
CA GLY A 31 -5.59 11.80 6.91
C GLY A 31 -4.85 10.51 7.26
N TYR A 32 -4.27 10.49 8.46
CA TYR A 32 -3.47 9.37 8.94
C TYR A 32 -3.96 8.88 10.30
N LEU A 33 -3.86 7.57 10.52
CA LEU A 33 -3.90 6.94 11.84
C LEU A 33 -2.49 6.44 12.18
N GLY A 34 -1.91 6.92 13.28
CA GLY A 34 -0.55 6.58 13.66
C GLY A 34 -0.45 5.63 14.83
N VAL A 35 0.56 4.75 14.78
CA VAL A 35 0.83 3.71 15.77
C VAL A 35 2.22 3.88 16.37
N PRO A 36 2.35 4.64 17.47
CA PRO A 36 3.59 4.74 18.23
C PRO A 36 4.07 3.39 18.78
N HIS A 37 5.37 3.18 18.72
CA HIS A 37 6.04 2.03 19.31
C HIS A 37 7.38 2.45 19.92
N GLU A 38 7.91 1.63 20.83
CA GLU A 38 9.23 1.81 21.40
C GLU A 38 10.31 1.74 20.32
N ARG A 39 11.39 2.50 20.53
CA ARG A 39 12.55 2.47 19.65
C ARG A 39 13.41 1.26 19.94
N VAL A 40 14.05 0.75 18.90
CA VAL A 40 15.08 -0.30 18.96
C VAL A 40 16.44 0.27 18.55
N PRO A 41 17.55 -0.42 18.85
CA PRO A 41 18.88 0.07 18.50
C PRO A 41 19.05 0.31 16.99
N GLU A 42 19.81 1.35 16.65
CA GLU A 42 20.07 1.77 15.26
C GLU A 42 20.93 0.78 14.44
N THR A 43 21.37 -0.32 15.05
CA THR A 43 22.08 -1.45 14.41
C THR A 43 21.14 -2.40 13.67
N TYR A 44 19.83 -2.36 13.94
CA TYR A 44 18.81 -3.21 13.29
C TYR A 44 18.32 -2.64 11.95
N GLY A 45 19.25 -2.16 11.11
CA GLY A 45 18.95 -1.60 9.79
C GLY A 45 18.94 -2.62 8.64
N GLY A 46 18.89 -3.92 8.95
CA GLY A 46 18.90 -5.03 7.99
C GLY A 46 17.54 -5.39 7.41
N GLY A 47 16.49 -4.62 7.73
CA GLY A 47 15.14 -4.83 7.22
C GLY A 47 14.12 -5.01 8.32
N PHE A 48 12.95 -5.50 7.93
CA PHE A 48 11.82 -5.63 8.83
C PHE A 48 10.79 -6.66 8.41
N SER A 49 9.89 -6.97 9.33
CA SER A 49 8.60 -7.59 9.02
C SER A 49 7.51 -7.10 9.97
N LEU A 50 6.26 -7.33 9.60
CA LEU A 50 5.07 -7.12 10.44
C LEU A 50 3.92 -7.99 9.95
N TYR A 51 2.92 -8.14 10.80
CA TYR A 51 1.63 -8.71 10.45
C TYR A 51 0.57 -7.63 10.55
N VAL A 52 -0.22 -7.46 9.50
CA VAL A 52 -1.28 -6.45 9.44
C VAL A 52 -2.59 -7.13 9.11
N ALA A 53 -3.67 -6.74 9.78
CA ALA A 53 -4.98 -7.26 9.41
C ALA A 53 -5.32 -6.81 7.98
N ALA A 54 -5.90 -7.71 7.20
CA ALA A 54 -6.51 -7.42 5.91
C ALA A 54 -8.03 -7.47 6.08
N TRP A 55 -8.75 -6.45 5.63
CA TRP A 55 -10.20 -6.39 5.71
C TRP A 55 -10.77 -5.39 4.69
N PRO A 56 -12.06 -5.50 4.32
CA PRO A 56 -12.74 -4.47 3.55
C PRO A 56 -12.95 -3.23 4.41
N LEU A 57 -12.32 -2.10 4.05
CA LEU A 57 -12.50 -0.85 4.80
C LEU A 57 -13.91 -0.29 4.63
N LEU A 58 -14.49 -0.45 3.44
CA LEU A 58 -15.84 -0.03 3.08
C LEU A 58 -16.65 -1.27 2.68
N GLU A 59 -17.97 -1.21 2.93
CA GLU A 59 -18.90 -2.30 2.58
C GLU A 59 -19.01 -2.51 1.07
N GLU A 60 -18.96 -1.43 0.29
CA GLU A 60 -18.93 -1.46 -1.17
C GLU A 60 -17.74 -0.62 -1.66
N TYR A 61 -17.06 -1.08 -2.71
CA TYR A 61 -15.97 -0.34 -3.32
C TYR A 61 -16.51 0.92 -4.04
N PRO A 62 -16.15 2.15 -3.63
CA PRO A 62 -16.81 3.36 -4.11
C PRO A 62 -16.23 3.89 -5.43
N GLY A 63 -15.43 3.08 -6.14
CA GLY A 63 -14.83 3.41 -7.42
C GLY A 63 -13.40 3.99 -7.35
N ASN A 64 -12.83 4.25 -8.52
CA ASN A 64 -11.38 4.46 -8.74
C ASN A 64 -10.75 5.68 -8.04
N ARG A 65 -11.54 6.55 -7.41
CA ARG A 65 -10.99 7.62 -6.55
C ARG A 65 -10.56 7.13 -5.19
N PHE A 66 -11.08 5.99 -4.75
CA PHE A 66 -10.76 5.37 -3.47
C PHE A 66 -9.26 5.13 -3.34
N GLN A 67 -8.69 5.69 -2.28
CA GLN A 67 -7.29 5.48 -1.99
C GLN A 67 -7.05 5.52 -0.49
N THR A 68 -6.61 4.38 0.02
CA THR A 68 -6.17 4.21 1.38
C THR A 68 -5.25 3.00 1.43
N GLY A 69 -4.13 3.14 2.13
CA GLY A 69 -3.45 1.98 2.67
C GLY A 69 -4.25 1.43 3.85
N LEU A 70 -4.05 0.16 4.16
CA LEU A 70 -4.18 -0.34 5.54
C LEU A 70 -2.90 0.01 6.31
N PHE A 71 -2.76 -0.47 7.55
CA PHE A 71 -1.55 -0.21 8.33
C PHE A 71 -0.31 -0.71 7.60
N GLY A 72 0.71 0.14 7.52
CA GLY A 72 1.97 -0.11 6.83
C GLY A 72 3.05 0.85 7.29
N THR A 73 4.21 0.80 6.63
CA THR A 73 5.39 1.55 7.06
C THR A 73 6.23 2.01 5.87
N TRP A 74 6.89 3.16 6.04
CA TRP A 74 7.83 3.72 5.07
C TRP A 74 9.25 3.34 5.48
N MET A 75 9.87 2.45 4.71
CA MET A 75 11.26 2.06 4.88
C MET A 75 12.17 3.03 4.14
N HIS A 76 12.74 3.98 4.88
CA HIS A 76 13.77 4.87 4.36
C HIS A 76 15.17 4.31 4.57
N ALA A 77 16.10 4.70 3.69
CA ALA A 77 17.52 4.58 3.96
C ALA A 77 17.88 5.38 5.23
N LYS A 78 18.69 4.79 6.11
CA LYS A 78 19.18 5.45 7.32
C LYS A 78 19.97 6.69 6.92
N ASN A 79 19.57 7.85 7.42
CA ASN A 79 20.25 9.12 7.11
C ASN A 79 21.15 9.53 8.28
N ASP A 80 22.41 9.09 8.26
CA ASP A 80 23.43 9.46 9.26
C ASP A 80 24.32 10.62 8.82
N LYS A 81 24.01 11.21 7.65
CA LYS A 81 24.71 12.36 7.07
C LYS A 81 23.71 13.48 6.75
N PRO A 82 24.16 14.74 6.66
CA PRO A 82 23.34 15.80 6.09
C PRO A 82 22.83 15.41 4.70
N LYS A 83 21.58 15.75 4.39
CA LYS A 83 21.05 15.52 3.04
C LYS A 83 21.89 16.35 2.05
N PRO A 84 22.41 15.74 0.96
CA PRO A 84 23.25 16.46 0.00
C PRO A 84 22.47 17.46 -0.86
N ILE A 85 21.13 17.36 -0.83
CA ILE A 85 20.19 18.25 -1.51
C ILE A 85 18.99 18.51 -0.60
N GLU A 86 18.31 19.64 -0.80
CA GLU A 86 17.20 20.11 0.04
C GLU A 86 16.03 19.11 0.08
N ARG A 87 15.58 18.66 -1.10
CA ARG A 87 14.52 17.65 -1.24
C ARG A 87 15.14 16.32 -1.61
N MET A 88 15.22 15.42 -0.64
CA MET A 88 15.63 14.04 -0.83
C MET A 88 14.64 13.12 -0.14
N TYR A 89 13.73 12.55 -0.93
CA TYR A 89 12.75 11.54 -0.53
C TYR A 89 12.92 10.29 -1.39
N SER A 90 12.99 9.12 -0.76
CA SER A 90 13.02 7.79 -1.37
C SER A 90 12.82 6.75 -0.26
N ASP A 91 12.07 5.70 -0.57
CA ASP A 91 11.70 4.63 0.35
C ASP A 91 11.11 3.41 -0.35
N ILE A 92 10.73 2.44 0.47
CA ILE A 92 9.76 1.39 0.18
C ILE A 92 8.58 1.61 1.13
N GLU A 93 7.41 1.95 0.61
CA GLU A 93 6.23 2.38 1.37
C GLU A 93 4.98 1.52 1.20
N GLY A 94 4.94 0.66 0.17
CA GLY A 94 3.76 -0.14 -0.15
C GLY A 94 3.26 -1.06 0.97
N GLY A 95 2.17 -1.76 0.70
CA GLY A 95 1.50 -2.62 1.66
C GLY A 95 0.15 -3.04 1.15
N LEU A 96 -0.77 -3.35 2.06
CA LEU A 96 -2.17 -3.60 1.73
C LEU A 96 -2.93 -2.28 1.50
N GLY A 97 -3.85 -2.26 0.55
CA GLY A 97 -4.75 -1.12 0.35
C GLY A 97 -5.38 -1.06 -1.04
N TRP A 98 -5.76 0.16 -1.40
CA TRP A 98 -6.34 0.56 -2.68
C TRP A 98 -5.66 1.83 -3.17
N TRP A 99 -5.37 1.90 -4.46
CA TRP A 99 -4.69 3.04 -5.08
C TRP A 99 -5.53 3.55 -6.24
N ARG A 100 -5.46 4.87 -6.50
CA ARG A 100 -6.13 5.50 -7.67
C ARG A 100 -5.71 4.91 -9.01
N ASP A 101 -4.56 4.25 -9.03
CA ASP A 101 -3.98 3.65 -10.22
C ASP A 101 -4.41 2.19 -10.43
N THR A 102 -5.14 1.61 -9.46
CA THR A 102 -5.72 0.27 -9.54
C THR A 102 -6.96 0.27 -10.42
N ARG A 103 -7.05 -0.67 -11.35
CA ARG A 103 -8.13 -0.81 -12.34
C ARG A 103 -9.11 -1.93 -12.02
N PHE A 104 -8.69 -2.97 -11.30
CA PHE A 104 -9.54 -4.13 -10.95
C PHE A 104 -9.68 -4.22 -9.43
N ALA A 105 -10.06 -3.12 -8.80
CA ALA A 105 -10.26 -3.06 -7.36
C ALA A 105 -11.61 -3.65 -6.96
N THR A 106 -11.64 -4.33 -5.81
CA THR A 106 -12.84 -4.82 -5.13
C THR A 106 -12.84 -4.28 -3.68
N GLU A 107 -13.81 -4.70 -2.87
CA GLU A 107 -13.86 -4.48 -1.43
C GLU A 107 -12.67 -5.13 -0.71
N THR A 108 -12.01 -6.13 -1.30
CA THR A 108 -10.82 -6.77 -0.72
C THR A 108 -9.57 -5.97 -1.09
N PRO A 109 -8.67 -5.63 -0.14
CA PRO A 109 -7.45 -4.89 -0.44
C PRO A 109 -6.50 -5.73 -1.32
N LYS A 110 -5.67 -5.05 -2.10
CA LYS A 110 -4.52 -5.65 -2.80
C LYS A 110 -3.23 -5.32 -2.06
N PHE A 111 -2.17 -6.08 -2.34
CA PHE A 111 -0.82 -5.77 -1.86
C PHE A 111 0.04 -5.19 -2.99
N ILE A 112 0.77 -4.09 -2.73
CA ILE A 112 1.81 -3.56 -3.63
C ILE A 112 3.14 -3.37 -2.90
N MET A 113 4.25 -3.33 -3.65
CA MET A 113 5.56 -3.12 -3.05
C MET A 113 5.91 -1.65 -2.77
N GLY A 114 5.51 -0.73 -3.66
CA GLY A 114 5.65 0.73 -3.50
C GLY A 114 7.09 1.22 -3.25
N GLY A 115 8.01 1.00 -4.18
CA GLY A 115 9.35 1.59 -4.11
C GLY A 115 9.40 2.95 -4.81
N VAL A 116 9.96 3.96 -4.16
CA VAL A 116 9.99 5.35 -4.67
C VAL A 116 11.42 5.79 -4.95
N GLN A 117 11.67 6.21 -6.20
CA GLN A 117 12.93 6.86 -6.56
C GLN A 117 12.95 8.30 -6.08
N LEU A 118 14.13 8.93 -6.10
CA LEU A 118 14.35 10.31 -5.67
C LEU A 118 13.20 11.25 -6.09
N ASN A 119 12.46 11.74 -5.10
CA ASN A 119 11.35 12.69 -5.23
C ASN A 119 10.32 12.29 -6.30
N PHE A 120 9.94 11.01 -6.34
CA PHE A 120 8.95 10.47 -7.29
C PHE A 120 9.31 10.65 -8.76
N ARG A 121 10.61 10.73 -9.11
CA ARG A 121 11.07 10.66 -10.51
C ARG A 121 10.53 9.39 -11.21
N GLY A 122 10.42 8.29 -10.46
CA GLY A 122 9.65 7.10 -10.79
C GLY A 122 9.28 6.33 -9.53
N TRP A 123 8.40 5.36 -9.67
CA TRP A 123 8.03 4.41 -8.61
C TRP A 123 7.75 3.03 -9.21
N ALA A 124 7.91 1.99 -8.39
CA ALA A 124 7.70 0.60 -8.78
C ALA A 124 6.77 -0.09 -7.77
N ASN A 125 5.64 -0.61 -8.25
CA ASN A 125 4.59 -1.21 -7.41
C ASN A 125 4.62 -2.75 -7.43
N GLY A 126 5.44 -3.34 -8.30
CA GLY A 126 5.62 -4.77 -8.49
C GLY A 126 6.30 -5.04 -9.84
N PRO A 127 6.56 -6.30 -10.22
CA PRO A 127 7.07 -6.65 -11.54
C PRO A 127 6.19 -6.07 -12.65
N GLY A 128 6.78 -5.30 -13.57
CA GLY A 128 6.07 -4.68 -14.68
C GLY A 128 5.14 -3.50 -14.31
N ALA A 129 5.10 -3.07 -13.05
CA ALA A 129 4.19 -2.04 -12.56
C ALA A 129 4.96 -0.82 -12.01
N GLY A 130 4.62 0.37 -12.49
CA GLY A 130 5.29 1.61 -12.10
C GLY A 130 4.57 2.87 -12.56
N LYS A 131 5.26 4.01 -12.53
CA LYS A 131 4.64 5.32 -12.80
C LYS A 131 4.11 5.45 -14.22
N GLY A 132 2.82 5.79 -14.35
CA GLY A 132 2.15 6.01 -15.63
C GLY A 132 1.99 4.73 -16.46
N ARG A 133 1.59 4.88 -17.73
CA ARG A 133 1.30 3.74 -18.64
C ARG A 133 2.17 3.69 -19.89
N ASP A 134 2.90 4.76 -20.16
CA ASP A 134 3.85 4.83 -21.25
C ASP A 134 5.07 3.91 -20.97
N TRP A 135 5.38 3.04 -21.93
CA TRP A 135 6.53 2.14 -21.88
C TRP A 135 7.79 2.76 -22.51
N ASP A 136 7.66 3.83 -23.30
CA ASP A 136 8.80 4.64 -23.75
C ASP A 136 9.37 5.47 -22.59
N GLN A 137 8.54 5.71 -21.57
CA GLN A 137 8.93 6.31 -20.30
C GLN A 137 8.57 5.37 -19.12
N PRO A 138 9.29 4.25 -18.95
CA PRO A 138 8.86 3.18 -18.05
C PRO A 138 8.78 3.63 -16.59
N LYS A 139 9.61 4.59 -16.15
CA LYS A 139 9.54 5.28 -14.84
C LYS A 139 9.29 4.34 -13.65
N GLY A 140 10.08 3.29 -13.57
CA GLY A 140 10.04 2.29 -12.49
C GLY A 140 9.36 0.97 -12.83
N LYS A 141 8.70 0.82 -14.00
CA LYS A 141 8.11 -0.47 -14.44
C LYS A 141 9.09 -1.65 -14.51
N TYR A 142 10.39 -1.38 -14.65
CA TYR A 142 11.46 -2.40 -14.61
C TYR A 142 12.20 -2.48 -13.25
N GLY A 143 11.74 -1.74 -12.23
CA GLY A 143 12.45 -1.60 -10.96
C GLY A 143 12.37 -2.81 -10.04
N VAL A 144 11.41 -3.71 -10.27
CA VAL A 144 11.19 -4.92 -9.47
C VAL A 144 11.37 -6.14 -10.34
N ALA A 145 12.23 -7.06 -9.92
CA ALA A 145 12.38 -8.38 -10.52
C ALA A 145 11.55 -9.42 -9.75
N GLN A 146 10.80 -10.24 -10.49
CA GLN A 146 10.12 -11.41 -9.95
C GLN A 146 11.17 -12.44 -9.52
N LEU A 147 11.01 -13.03 -8.35
CA LEU A 147 11.89 -14.05 -7.80
C LEU A 147 11.18 -15.39 -7.59
N SER A 148 9.97 -15.41 -7.03
CA SER A 148 9.25 -16.66 -6.78
C SER A 148 8.78 -17.31 -8.08
N PRO A 149 9.02 -18.62 -8.29
CA PRO A 149 8.36 -19.39 -9.33
C PRO A 149 6.93 -19.80 -8.94
N TRP A 150 6.49 -19.59 -7.70
CA TRP A 150 5.20 -20.08 -7.20
C TRP A 150 4.13 -19.00 -7.09
N VAL A 151 4.47 -17.74 -7.32
CA VAL A 151 3.53 -16.61 -7.20
C VAL A 151 3.53 -15.85 -8.51
N LEU A 152 2.35 -15.74 -9.12
CA LEU A 152 2.12 -14.81 -10.22
C LEU A 152 1.78 -13.44 -9.64
N TRP A 153 2.52 -12.41 -10.04
CA TRP A 153 2.24 -11.03 -9.64
C TRP A 153 1.54 -10.26 -10.77
N PRO A 154 0.25 -9.88 -10.62
CA PRO A 154 -0.44 -9.03 -11.59
C PRO A 154 0.04 -7.57 -11.52
N PRO A 155 0.10 -6.84 -12.65
CA PRO A 155 0.54 -5.45 -12.67
C PRO A 155 -0.37 -4.50 -11.86
N ASP A 156 -1.63 -4.86 -11.65
CA ASP A 156 -2.60 -4.10 -10.85
C ASP A 156 -2.36 -4.20 -9.32
N GLY A 157 -1.59 -5.20 -8.88
CA GLY A 157 -1.34 -5.53 -7.48
C GLY A 157 -1.52 -7.02 -7.19
N LEU A 158 -0.91 -7.51 -6.12
CA LEU A 158 -1.07 -8.89 -5.69
C LEU A 158 -2.41 -9.05 -4.95
N ASN A 159 -3.29 -9.90 -5.48
CA ASN A 159 -4.61 -10.11 -4.90
C ASN A 159 -4.54 -11.00 -3.66
N LEU A 160 -5.34 -10.63 -2.67
CA LEU A 160 -5.73 -11.51 -1.58
C LEU A 160 -6.95 -12.33 -2.00
N LYS A 161 -7.19 -13.43 -1.30
CA LYS A 161 -8.44 -14.17 -1.43
C LYS A 161 -9.61 -13.23 -1.12
N GLN A 162 -10.60 -13.16 -2.02
CA GLN A 162 -11.78 -12.33 -1.82
C GLN A 162 -12.52 -12.72 -0.54
N GLY A 163 -13.10 -11.72 0.14
CA GLY A 163 -13.77 -11.90 1.43
C GLY A 163 -12.82 -12.01 2.62
N THR A 164 -11.53 -11.66 2.45
CA THR A 164 -10.60 -11.59 3.58
C THR A 164 -11.04 -10.48 4.54
N CYS A 165 -11.34 -10.85 5.80
CA CYS A 165 -11.83 -9.96 6.84
C CYS A 165 -11.20 -10.29 8.21
N GLY A 166 -10.19 -9.50 8.59
CA GLY A 166 -9.51 -9.55 9.88
C GLY A 166 -8.36 -10.57 9.99
N GLN A 167 -8.13 -11.40 8.97
CA GLN A 167 -6.95 -12.27 8.93
C GLN A 167 -5.66 -11.44 8.73
N LEU A 168 -4.55 -11.93 9.28
CA LEU A 168 -3.25 -11.26 9.25
C LEU A 168 -2.48 -11.58 7.96
N TRP A 169 -2.03 -10.54 7.28
CA TRP A 169 -1.07 -10.62 6.20
C TRP A 169 0.34 -10.35 6.73
N GLY A 170 1.20 -11.36 6.71
CA GLY A 170 2.61 -11.21 7.10
C GLY A 170 3.46 -10.79 5.92
N TYR A 171 4.20 -9.68 6.06
CA TYR A 171 5.17 -9.27 5.07
C TYR A 171 6.41 -8.62 5.68
N GLY A 172 7.50 -8.60 4.92
CA GLY A 172 8.73 -7.95 5.32
C GLY A 172 9.69 -7.74 4.16
N TYR A 173 10.67 -6.87 4.36
CA TYR A 173 11.75 -6.64 3.40
C TYR A 173 13.09 -6.88 4.06
N LEU A 174 13.88 -7.79 3.50
CA LEU A 174 15.28 -8.04 3.88
C LEU A 174 16.13 -8.08 2.60
N PRO A 175 17.38 -7.58 2.62
CA PRO A 175 18.22 -7.58 1.44
C PRO A 175 18.84 -8.97 1.24
N LEU A 176 18.92 -9.41 -0.02
CA LEU A 176 19.67 -10.61 -0.42
C LEU A 176 20.91 -10.21 -1.23
N PRO A 177 22.05 -10.92 -1.10
CA PRO A 177 23.27 -10.69 -1.89
C PRO A 177 23.15 -11.27 -3.31
N LEU A 178 22.14 -10.82 -4.06
CA LEU A 178 21.86 -11.37 -5.40
C LEU A 178 22.79 -10.80 -6.47
N THR A 179 23.20 -9.54 -6.36
CA THR A 179 24.13 -8.87 -7.28
C THR A 179 25.41 -8.45 -6.57
N GLU A 180 26.43 -8.08 -7.34
CA GLU A 180 27.64 -7.44 -6.82
C GLU A 180 27.52 -5.92 -6.85
N PRO A 181 28.17 -5.18 -5.94
CA PRO A 181 28.25 -3.73 -6.03
C PRO A 181 29.07 -3.31 -7.26
N LYS A 182 28.68 -2.20 -7.87
CA LYS A 182 29.33 -1.64 -9.05
C LYS A 182 29.88 -0.26 -8.76
N SER A 183 31.06 0.05 -9.30
CA SER A 183 31.65 1.39 -9.23
C SER A 183 31.02 2.38 -10.21
N LYS A 184 30.30 1.87 -11.23
CA LYS A 184 29.64 2.66 -12.26
C LYS A 184 28.18 2.23 -12.43
N THR A 185 27.34 3.20 -12.75
CA THR A 185 25.91 3.03 -13.02
C THR A 185 25.61 3.60 -14.40
N ALA A 186 25.06 2.78 -15.30
CA ALA A 186 24.78 3.17 -16.69
C ALA A 186 25.98 3.86 -17.38
N GLY A 187 27.20 3.34 -17.13
CA GLY A 187 28.45 3.86 -17.69
C GLY A 187 29.00 5.15 -17.05
N LYS A 188 28.34 5.73 -16.05
CA LYS A 188 28.79 6.94 -15.34
C LYS A 188 29.47 6.60 -14.02
N ASP A 189 30.38 7.47 -13.56
CA ASP A 189 31.20 7.29 -12.35
C ASP A 189 30.41 7.59 -11.06
N VAL A 190 29.30 6.88 -10.88
CA VAL A 190 28.50 6.84 -9.65
C VAL A 190 28.22 5.38 -9.29
N PRO A 191 28.37 4.97 -8.03
CA PRO A 191 28.24 3.57 -7.63
C PRO A 191 26.78 3.09 -7.57
N THR A 192 26.60 1.78 -7.75
CA THR A 192 25.39 1.04 -7.41
C THR A 192 25.73 0.02 -6.33
N GLY A 193 24.98 0.02 -5.22
CA GLY A 193 25.15 -0.99 -4.17
C GLY A 193 24.59 -2.36 -4.55
N ASN A 194 24.45 -3.25 -3.57
CA ASN A 194 24.00 -4.63 -3.78
C ASN A 194 22.84 -5.07 -2.87
N HIS A 195 22.17 -4.12 -2.21
CA HIS A 195 21.01 -4.45 -1.39
C HIS A 195 19.80 -4.72 -2.29
N CYS A 196 19.64 -5.98 -2.71
CA CYS A 196 18.42 -6.44 -3.36
C CYS A 196 17.33 -6.64 -2.29
N TRP A 197 16.65 -5.54 -1.92
CA TRP A 197 15.55 -5.57 -0.95
C TRP A 197 14.43 -6.47 -1.45
N THR A 198 14.31 -7.64 -0.81
CA THR A 198 13.44 -8.74 -1.22
C THR A 198 12.21 -8.77 -0.32
N LEU A 199 11.03 -8.79 -0.94
CA LEU A 199 9.76 -9.01 -0.25
C LEU A 199 9.68 -10.47 0.19
N PHE A 200 9.50 -10.68 1.49
CA PHE A 200 9.09 -11.95 2.07
C PHE A 200 7.64 -11.87 2.48
N LEU A 201 6.85 -12.89 2.12
CA LEU A 201 5.48 -13.06 2.58
C LEU A 201 5.38 -14.24 3.55
N ASN A 202 4.45 -14.12 4.50
CA ASN A 202 3.97 -15.22 5.33
C ASN A 202 2.43 -15.14 5.35
N THR A 203 1.81 -15.96 4.50
CA THR A 203 0.36 -16.05 4.26
C THR A 203 -0.09 -17.49 4.52
N GLY A 204 -1.40 -17.74 4.55
CA GLY A 204 -1.93 -19.08 4.84
C GLY A 204 -1.58 -20.12 3.76
N ASN A 205 -1.39 -19.69 2.50
CA ASN A 205 -1.10 -20.57 1.36
C ASN A 205 0.26 -20.33 0.67
N PHE A 206 1.05 -19.35 1.11
CA PHE A 206 2.41 -19.10 0.63
C PHE A 206 3.31 -18.48 1.71
N LYS A 207 4.54 -18.98 1.81
CA LYS A 207 5.60 -18.46 2.67
C LYS A 207 6.91 -18.43 1.90
N GLY A 208 7.59 -17.28 1.86
CA GLY A 208 8.90 -17.15 1.22
C GLY A 208 9.13 -15.84 0.49
N PRO A 209 10.27 -15.72 -0.22
CA PRO A 209 10.56 -14.55 -1.02
C PRO A 209 9.71 -14.51 -2.29
N VAL A 210 9.27 -13.32 -2.71
CA VAL A 210 8.40 -13.13 -3.88
C VAL A 210 9.11 -12.40 -5.01
N SER A 211 9.68 -11.25 -4.71
CA SER A 211 10.28 -10.33 -5.69
C SER A 211 11.23 -9.38 -4.96
N PHE A 212 12.10 -8.69 -5.70
CA PHE A 212 13.02 -7.73 -5.11
C PHE A 212 13.17 -6.47 -5.96
N PHE A 213 13.45 -5.35 -5.30
CA PHE A 213 13.89 -4.13 -5.98
C PHE A 213 15.32 -4.31 -6.47
N THR A 214 15.56 -4.04 -7.76
CA THR A 214 16.92 -4.07 -8.30
C THR A 214 17.73 -2.91 -7.68
N PRO A 215 19.01 -3.09 -7.31
CA PRO A 215 19.82 -1.98 -6.82
C PRO A 215 19.87 -0.80 -7.80
N TYR A 216 19.89 -1.11 -9.10
CA TYR A 216 19.80 -0.13 -10.19
C TYR A 216 18.56 0.77 -10.11
N PHE A 217 17.42 0.25 -9.63
CA PHE A 217 16.20 1.06 -9.48
C PHE A 217 16.44 2.31 -8.63
N PHE A 218 17.16 2.18 -7.51
CA PHE A 218 17.47 3.31 -6.63
C PHE A 218 18.67 4.13 -7.14
N SER A 219 19.71 3.48 -7.68
CA SER A 219 20.93 4.17 -8.08
C SER A 219 20.82 4.92 -9.41
N GLN A 220 19.92 4.54 -10.32
CA GLN A 220 19.85 5.13 -11.67
C GLN A 220 19.64 6.66 -11.65
N VAL A 221 18.90 7.19 -10.67
CA VAL A 221 18.67 8.64 -10.56
C VAL A 221 19.94 9.42 -10.18
N THR A 222 20.95 8.74 -9.64
CA THR A 222 22.25 9.35 -9.28
C THR A 222 23.08 9.69 -10.50
N VAL A 223 22.79 9.10 -11.67
CA VAL A 223 23.40 9.49 -12.96
C VAL A 223 23.16 10.97 -13.25
N ASP A 224 21.92 11.43 -13.03
CA ASP A 224 21.51 12.82 -13.26
C ASP A 224 21.73 13.71 -12.01
N GLU A 225 21.89 13.10 -10.83
CA GLU A 225 22.13 13.79 -9.57
C GLU A 225 23.26 13.12 -8.75
N PRO A 226 24.53 13.24 -9.18
CA PRO A 226 25.66 12.52 -8.58
C PRO A 226 25.90 12.83 -7.10
N ARG A 227 25.44 13.98 -6.61
CA ARG A 227 25.52 14.36 -5.18
C ARG A 227 24.76 13.39 -4.27
N THR A 228 23.82 12.63 -4.81
CA THR A 228 23.02 11.63 -4.08
C THR A 228 23.57 10.21 -4.15
N ALA A 229 24.74 10.00 -4.77
CA ALA A 229 25.38 8.70 -4.85
C ALA A 229 25.60 8.05 -3.48
N GLY A 230 25.25 6.76 -3.35
CA GLY A 230 25.38 6.02 -2.09
C GLY A 230 24.43 6.46 -0.97
N MET A 231 23.41 7.29 -1.29
CA MET A 231 22.46 7.81 -0.31
C MET A 231 21.13 7.04 -0.23
N PHE A 232 20.92 6.03 -1.09
CA PHE A 232 19.66 5.28 -1.18
C PHE A 232 19.78 3.85 -0.65
N LEU A 233 18.65 3.14 -0.69
CA LEU A 233 18.48 1.80 -0.14
C LEU A 233 19.34 0.75 -0.84
N ASP A 234 19.77 0.95 -2.09
CA ASP A 234 20.70 0.05 -2.78
C ASP A 234 22.02 -0.15 -2.02
N SER A 235 22.45 0.88 -1.27
CA SER A 235 23.74 0.91 -0.58
C SER A 235 23.60 1.02 0.94
N ARG A 236 22.53 1.64 1.44
CA ARG A 236 22.41 1.99 2.86
C ARG A 236 21.53 1.02 3.64
N PRO A 237 21.79 0.82 4.95
CA PRO A 237 20.84 0.17 5.84
C PRO A 237 19.51 0.93 5.89
N ALA A 238 18.43 0.23 6.23
CA ALA A 238 17.16 0.85 6.55
C ALA A 238 17.20 1.55 7.92
N ASN A 239 16.35 2.56 8.13
CA ASN A 239 16.04 3.04 9.48
C ASN A 239 15.21 1.96 10.22
N PRO A 240 15.61 1.45 11.40
CA PRO A 240 14.80 0.50 12.15
C PRO A 240 13.54 1.12 12.76
N ASN A 241 13.60 2.39 13.15
CA ASN A 241 12.60 3.09 13.94
C ASN A 241 11.63 3.88 13.06
N ARG A 242 10.96 3.18 12.14
CA ARG A 242 10.09 3.77 11.11
C ARG A 242 8.73 4.12 11.67
N ALA A 243 8.03 5.01 11.00
CA ALA A 243 6.64 5.24 11.33
C ALA A 243 5.79 4.03 10.91
N LEU A 244 4.84 3.64 11.75
CA LEU A 244 3.75 2.74 11.39
C LEU A 244 2.45 3.55 11.36
N GLN A 245 1.80 3.61 10.20
CA GLN A 245 0.60 4.41 10.02
C GLN A 245 -0.35 3.74 9.00
N MET A 246 -1.60 4.13 9.05
CA MET A 246 -2.58 3.93 7.98
C MET A 246 -2.81 5.28 7.31
N GLU A 247 -2.46 5.39 6.03
CA GLU A 247 -2.69 6.59 5.23
C GLU A 247 -3.99 6.48 4.44
N THR A 248 -4.85 7.47 4.59
CA THR A 248 -6.12 7.58 3.87
C THR A 248 -6.10 8.85 3.06
N GLN A 249 -6.12 8.72 1.73
CA GLN A 249 -6.15 9.84 0.81
C GLN A 249 -7.59 10.17 0.37
N TYR A 250 -8.46 9.18 0.34
CA TYR A 250 -9.84 9.36 -0.08
C TYR A 250 -10.76 8.28 0.48
N VAL A 251 -11.71 8.69 1.32
CA VAL A 251 -12.99 8.02 1.58
C VAL A 251 -14.08 9.00 1.15
N PRO A 252 -15.06 8.62 0.32
CA PRO A 252 -16.08 9.56 -0.15
C PRO A 252 -16.97 10.02 1.01
N ARG A 253 -17.44 11.27 0.90
CA ARG A 253 -18.39 11.86 1.84
C ARG A 253 -19.33 12.83 1.14
N ALA A 254 -20.47 13.07 1.76
CA ALA A 254 -21.43 14.10 1.41
C ALA A 254 -21.59 15.09 2.57
N GLN A 255 -21.85 16.36 2.27
CA GLN A 255 -22.08 17.41 3.27
C GLN A 255 -23.27 18.28 2.86
N ALA A 256 -24.09 18.67 3.82
CA ALA A 256 -25.20 19.60 3.62
C ALA A 256 -25.36 20.52 4.82
N THR A 257 -25.97 21.68 4.61
CA THR A 257 -26.31 22.63 5.68
C THR A 257 -27.82 22.68 5.78
N ASP A 258 -28.34 22.60 7.00
CA ASP A 258 -29.78 22.64 7.25
C ASP A 258 -30.34 24.07 7.20
N SER A 259 -31.65 24.19 7.40
CA SER A 259 -32.36 25.48 7.41
C SER A 259 -31.95 26.42 8.57
N LYS A 260 -31.28 25.90 9.60
CA LYS A 260 -30.79 26.65 10.77
C LYS A 260 -29.34 27.10 10.61
N GLY A 261 -28.66 26.65 9.56
CA GLY A 261 -27.26 26.94 9.30
C GLY A 261 -26.29 25.92 9.92
N ASP A 262 -26.78 24.86 10.56
CA ASP A 262 -25.94 23.76 11.06
C ASP A 262 -25.45 22.91 9.88
N THR A 263 -24.17 22.58 9.88
CA THR A 263 -23.55 21.78 8.79
C THR A 263 -23.35 20.34 9.23
N TYR A 264 -23.84 19.42 8.42
CA TYR A 264 -23.77 17.98 8.63
C TYR A 264 -22.98 17.31 7.51
N ALA A 265 -22.31 16.20 7.82
CA ALA A 265 -21.65 15.35 6.87
C ALA A 265 -22.03 13.90 7.08
N ARG A 266 -22.11 13.15 5.99
CA ARG A 266 -22.18 11.68 5.98
C ARG A 266 -20.94 11.14 5.27
N ILE A 267 -20.24 10.19 5.86
CA ILE A 267 -19.10 9.49 5.23
C ILE A 267 -19.54 8.10 4.76
N ALA A 268 -18.83 7.53 3.78
CA ALA A 268 -19.04 6.12 3.45
C ALA A 268 -18.78 5.22 4.68
N PRO A 269 -19.64 4.21 4.92
CA PRO A 269 -19.53 3.32 6.07
C PRO A 269 -18.13 2.69 6.16
N THR A 270 -17.35 3.18 7.11
CA THR A 270 -15.95 2.77 7.31
C THR A 270 -15.89 1.77 8.46
N SER A 271 -15.23 0.63 8.26
CA SER A 271 -15.25 -0.49 9.22
C SER A 271 -13.86 -0.98 9.60
N PHE A 272 -13.77 -1.64 10.76
CA PHE A 272 -12.57 -2.32 11.28
C PHE A 272 -12.91 -3.76 11.67
N PRO A 273 -11.97 -4.72 11.58
CA PRO A 273 -12.22 -6.11 11.94
C PRO A 273 -12.49 -6.22 13.45
N ARG A 274 -13.48 -7.03 13.84
CA ARG A 274 -13.92 -7.17 15.23
C ARG A 274 -13.53 -8.53 15.80
N GLY A 275 -12.61 -8.52 16.76
CA GLY A 275 -12.27 -9.71 17.54
C GLY A 275 -13.37 -10.14 18.51
N PRO A 276 -13.26 -11.33 19.12
CA PRO A 276 -14.29 -11.90 20.00
C PRO A 276 -14.67 -11.04 21.21
N LYS A 277 -13.75 -10.19 21.69
CA LYS A 277 -14.00 -9.26 22.81
C LYS A 277 -14.55 -7.90 22.36
N GLY A 278 -14.84 -7.74 21.07
CA GLY A 278 -15.28 -6.48 20.46
C GLY A 278 -14.14 -5.51 20.11
N GLU A 279 -12.89 -5.88 20.36
CA GLU A 279 -11.69 -5.08 20.02
C GLU A 279 -11.20 -5.36 18.60
N SER A 280 -10.48 -4.43 17.99
CA SER A 280 -9.89 -4.59 16.65
C SER A 280 -8.38 -4.74 16.74
N ALA A 281 -7.86 -5.95 16.57
CA ALA A 281 -6.42 -6.18 16.41
C ALA A 281 -6.01 -5.89 14.96
N VAL A 282 -5.17 -4.89 14.73
CA VAL A 282 -4.87 -4.38 13.38
C VAL A 282 -3.41 -4.49 12.98
N VAL A 283 -2.48 -4.49 13.95
CA VAL A 283 -1.06 -4.74 13.69
C VAL A 283 -0.51 -5.66 14.77
N HIS A 284 0.26 -6.66 14.35
CA HIS A 284 0.94 -7.59 15.23
C HIS A 284 2.42 -7.73 14.86
N ARG A 285 3.27 -7.77 15.89
CA ARG A 285 4.68 -8.20 15.84
C ARG A 285 5.53 -7.49 14.77
N ILE A 286 5.65 -6.17 14.89
CA ILE A 286 6.63 -5.41 14.09
C ILE A 286 8.03 -5.79 14.56
N THR A 287 8.83 -6.29 13.64
CA THR A 287 10.17 -6.81 13.92
C THR A 287 11.19 -6.05 13.07
N ALA A 288 12.26 -5.59 13.70
CA ALA A 288 13.44 -5.06 13.03
C ALA A 288 14.55 -6.10 13.04
N TYR A 289 15.29 -6.21 11.94
CA TYR A 289 16.38 -7.16 11.79
C TYR A 289 17.70 -6.43 11.63
N ASN A 290 18.79 -6.96 12.16
CA ASN A 290 20.09 -6.56 11.65
C ASN A 290 20.43 -7.40 10.40
N LYS A 291 21.48 -7.00 9.66
CA LYS A 291 21.78 -7.60 8.35
C LYS A 291 22.11 -9.10 8.44
N LYS A 292 22.70 -9.54 9.56
CA LYS A 292 23.12 -10.94 9.79
C LYS A 292 21.94 -11.92 9.88
N ALA A 293 20.73 -11.41 10.12
CA ALA A 293 19.53 -12.24 10.24
C ALA A 293 19.28 -13.12 9.01
N LEU A 294 19.83 -12.74 7.84
CA LEU A 294 19.75 -13.56 6.63
C LEU A 294 20.99 -13.44 5.74
N TRP A 295 21.59 -12.25 5.64
CA TRP A 295 22.60 -11.95 4.62
C TRP A 295 23.81 -12.88 4.66
N ASP A 296 24.50 -12.94 5.80
CA ASP A 296 25.80 -13.62 5.95
C ASP A 296 25.72 -15.10 5.55
N ALA A 297 24.63 -15.79 5.93
CA ALA A 297 24.42 -17.18 5.57
C ALA A 297 24.20 -17.38 4.07
N VAL A 298 23.46 -16.48 3.41
CA VAL A 298 23.20 -16.53 1.97
C VAL A 298 24.46 -16.19 1.17
N GLU A 299 25.21 -15.18 1.62
CA GLU A 299 26.47 -14.77 1.01
C GLU A 299 27.48 -15.93 1.04
N ALA A 300 27.72 -16.51 2.22
CA ALA A 300 28.61 -17.66 2.38
C ALA A 300 28.19 -18.84 1.49
N TRP A 301 26.89 -19.11 1.33
CA TRP A 301 26.40 -20.15 0.44
C TRP A 301 26.68 -19.86 -1.04
N PHE A 302 26.51 -18.61 -1.46
CA PHE A 302 26.81 -18.21 -2.83
C PHE A 302 28.31 -18.30 -3.13
N GLU A 303 29.17 -18.09 -2.13
CA GLU A 303 30.63 -18.24 -2.20
C GLU A 303 31.12 -19.70 -2.10
N GLY A 304 30.21 -20.68 -2.01
CA GLY A 304 30.55 -22.11 -2.01
C GLY A 304 30.46 -22.79 -0.65
N GLY A 305 30.03 -22.06 0.39
CA GLY A 305 29.67 -22.61 1.69
C GLY A 305 28.39 -23.46 1.67
N PRO A 306 27.94 -23.92 2.86
CA PRO A 306 26.76 -24.79 2.98
C PRO A 306 25.47 -24.06 2.56
N PRO A 307 24.43 -24.80 2.08
CA PRO A 307 23.14 -24.20 1.73
C PRO A 307 22.48 -23.42 2.86
N ALA A 308 22.15 -22.16 2.60
CA ALA A 308 21.33 -21.36 3.51
C ALA A 308 19.88 -21.88 3.49
N SER A 309 19.26 -22.01 4.66
CA SER A 309 17.88 -22.51 4.77
C SER A 309 16.82 -21.48 4.32
N GLY A 310 17.18 -20.20 4.35
CA GLY A 310 16.25 -19.07 4.16
C GLY A 310 15.52 -18.65 5.42
N ALA A 311 15.60 -19.43 6.51
CA ALA A 311 15.01 -19.06 7.79
C ALA A 311 15.73 -17.81 8.34
N ILE A 312 14.96 -16.79 8.70
CA ILE A 312 15.50 -15.54 9.24
C ILE A 312 15.82 -15.76 10.72
N ASP A 313 17.07 -15.51 11.11
CA ASP A 313 17.55 -15.79 12.47
C ASP A 313 16.84 -14.89 13.49
N PRO A 314 16.02 -15.46 14.41
CA PRO A 314 15.33 -14.69 15.42
C PRO A 314 16.28 -14.03 16.43
N LYS A 315 17.52 -14.52 16.60
CA LYS A 315 18.52 -13.92 17.50
C LYS A 315 19.04 -12.58 16.97
N GLU A 316 18.98 -12.38 15.65
CA GLU A 316 19.40 -11.16 14.96
C GLU A 316 18.20 -10.21 14.72
N SER A 317 17.16 -10.34 15.54
CA SER A 317 15.90 -9.59 15.44
C SER A 317 15.48 -8.98 16.78
N VAL A 318 14.76 -7.86 16.71
CA VAL A 318 14.09 -7.25 17.88
C VAL A 318 12.66 -6.89 17.50
N VAL A 319 11.71 -7.33 18.33
CA VAL A 319 10.29 -6.97 18.19
C VAL A 319 10.05 -5.64 18.90
N HIS A 320 9.44 -4.69 18.20
CA HIS A 320 9.01 -3.42 18.78
C HIS A 320 7.87 -3.65 19.77
N LYS A 321 7.88 -2.92 20.89
CA LYS A 321 6.76 -2.91 21.83
C LYS A 321 5.84 -1.74 21.53
N PHE A 322 4.53 -1.97 21.57
CA PHE A 322 3.55 -0.90 21.41
C PHE A 322 3.37 -0.13 22.71
N THR A 323 3.30 1.21 22.61
CA THR A 323 3.10 2.07 23.79
C THR A 323 1.64 2.08 24.28
N GLY A 324 0.72 1.56 23.46
CA GLY A 324 -0.72 1.64 23.66
C GLY A 324 -1.33 3.00 23.38
N GLN A 325 -0.53 3.99 23.00
CA GLN A 325 -1.00 5.27 22.49
C GLN A 325 -1.28 5.18 20.98
N GLY A 326 -2.00 6.15 20.45
CA GLY A 326 -2.22 6.32 19.01
C GLY A 326 -2.67 7.76 18.73
N TRP A 327 -2.68 8.14 17.47
CA TRP A 327 -3.17 9.46 17.06
C TRP A 327 -3.90 9.39 15.73
N ALA A 328 -4.82 10.33 15.49
CA ALA A 328 -5.54 10.44 14.23
C ALA A 328 -5.51 11.88 13.70
N THR A 329 -5.40 11.99 12.37
CA THR A 329 -5.49 13.28 11.66
C THR A 329 -6.58 13.30 10.61
N TRP A 330 -7.50 12.33 10.65
CA TRP A 330 -8.66 12.27 9.77
C TRP A 330 -9.49 13.55 9.85
N ARG A 331 -9.79 14.08 8.68
CA ARG A 331 -10.52 15.33 8.46
C ARG A 331 -11.57 15.12 7.39
N ILE A 332 -12.68 15.83 7.51
CA ILE A 332 -13.74 15.89 6.50
C ILE A 332 -13.70 17.28 5.86
N TYR A 333 -13.64 17.34 4.53
CA TYR A 333 -13.53 18.60 3.78
C TYR A 333 -13.98 18.45 2.32
N ASN A 334 -14.35 19.58 1.68
CA ASN A 334 -14.71 19.62 0.27
C ASN A 334 -13.45 19.66 -0.59
N TYR A 335 -13.55 19.26 -1.86
CA TYR A 335 -12.39 19.22 -2.77
C TYR A 335 -11.66 20.56 -2.92
N SER A 336 -12.40 21.67 -2.86
CA SER A 336 -11.88 23.03 -2.99
C SER A 336 -11.38 23.64 -1.68
N ASP A 337 -11.55 22.97 -0.54
CA ASP A 337 -11.25 23.58 0.76
C ASP A 337 -9.72 23.71 0.94
N PRO A 338 -9.24 24.92 1.29
CA PRO A 338 -7.84 25.13 1.65
C PRO A 338 -7.51 24.35 2.94
N LYS A 339 -6.23 24.05 3.13
CA LYS A 339 -5.75 23.15 4.20
C LYS A 339 -6.19 23.60 5.60
N GLU A 340 -6.26 24.92 5.81
CA GLU A 340 -6.62 25.57 7.07
C GLU A 340 -8.10 25.37 7.44
N GLN A 341 -8.96 25.09 6.45
CA GLN A 341 -10.39 24.84 6.64
C GLN A 341 -10.73 23.36 6.80
N ARG A 342 -9.73 22.46 6.71
CA ARG A 342 -9.94 21.01 6.83
C ARG A 342 -10.03 20.62 8.30
N VAL A 343 -11.24 20.39 8.76
CA VAL A 343 -11.57 20.15 10.17
C VAL A 343 -11.46 18.67 10.53
N ARG A 344 -10.89 18.37 11.70
CA ARG A 344 -10.70 17.00 12.19
C ARG A 344 -12.01 16.39 12.68
N ILE A 345 -12.13 15.07 12.58
CA ILE A 345 -13.17 14.33 13.29
C ILE A 345 -12.82 14.19 14.77
N ALA A 346 -13.85 14.05 15.61
CA ALA A 346 -13.72 13.71 17.02
C ALA A 346 -13.36 12.22 17.21
N TRP A 347 -12.25 11.78 16.63
CA TRP A 347 -11.79 10.39 16.64
C TRP A 347 -11.77 9.78 18.05
N ASP A 348 -11.24 10.52 19.01
CA ASP A 348 -11.08 10.07 20.40
C ASP A 348 -12.43 9.91 21.15
N SER A 349 -13.56 10.31 20.56
CA SER A 349 -14.89 10.08 21.15
C SER A 349 -15.37 8.64 20.99
N PHE A 350 -14.92 7.93 19.96
CA PHE A 350 -15.38 6.57 19.63
C PHE A 350 -14.28 5.52 19.47
N ALA A 351 -13.02 5.93 19.26
CA ALA A 351 -11.89 5.04 19.05
C ALA A 351 -10.81 5.22 20.13
N TYR A 352 -10.47 4.14 20.81
CA TYR A 352 -9.45 4.12 21.86
C TYR A 352 -8.26 3.25 21.43
N PRO A 353 -7.19 3.86 20.89
CA PRO A 353 -5.94 3.15 20.60
C PRO A 353 -5.48 2.37 21.82
N THR A 354 -4.99 1.14 21.61
CA THR A 354 -4.55 0.30 22.71
C THR A 354 -3.48 -0.70 22.29
N ALA A 355 -2.60 -1.05 23.22
CA ALA A 355 -1.77 -2.23 23.12
C ALA A 355 -2.57 -3.38 23.72
N LEU A 356 -3.13 -4.25 22.87
CA LEU A 356 -3.89 -5.43 23.28
C LEU A 356 -3.00 -6.44 24.02
N ASP A 357 -1.74 -6.49 23.60
CA ASP A 357 -0.60 -7.02 24.35
C ASP A 357 0.66 -6.20 23.97
N SER A 358 1.83 -6.54 24.51
CA SER A 358 3.07 -5.80 24.25
C SER A 358 3.47 -5.71 22.78
N THR A 359 2.96 -6.62 21.94
CA THR A 359 3.31 -6.80 20.52
C THR A 359 2.09 -6.78 19.59
N THR A 360 0.91 -6.43 20.09
CA THR A 360 -0.31 -6.28 19.29
C THR A 360 -0.95 -4.92 19.54
N PHE A 361 -1.09 -4.14 18.46
CA PHE A 361 -1.80 -2.86 18.48
C PHE A 361 -3.21 -3.03 17.94
N GLY A 362 -4.13 -2.27 18.52
CA GLY A 362 -5.52 -2.30 18.12
C GLY A 362 -6.32 -1.14 18.67
N TYR A 363 -7.63 -1.27 18.55
CA TYR A 363 -8.60 -0.32 19.07
C TYR A 363 -9.61 -1.02 19.96
N ARG A 364 -9.97 -0.36 21.05
CA ARG A 364 -11.26 -0.56 21.73
C ARG A 364 -12.19 0.55 21.28
N TRP A 365 -13.50 0.28 21.30
CA TRP A 365 -14.48 1.18 20.73
C TRP A 365 -15.50 1.62 21.77
N ASN A 366 -16.02 2.84 21.60
CA ASN A 366 -17.22 3.27 22.31
C ASN A 366 -18.45 2.60 21.69
N ASN A 367 -18.99 1.58 22.37
CA ASN A 367 -20.10 0.78 21.86
C ASN A 367 -21.42 1.55 21.68
N GLU A 368 -21.53 2.76 22.23
CA GLU A 368 -22.70 3.63 22.03
C GLU A 368 -22.63 4.43 20.72
N LEU A 369 -21.43 4.57 20.14
CA LEU A 369 -21.19 5.38 18.94
C LEU A 369 -20.82 4.54 17.71
N VAL A 370 -20.33 3.32 17.90
CA VAL A 370 -20.01 2.41 16.80
C VAL A 370 -21.08 1.34 16.63
N THR A 371 -21.24 0.85 15.40
CA THR A 371 -22.16 -0.25 15.09
C THR A 371 -21.40 -1.56 14.99
N ARG A 372 -21.95 -2.60 15.60
CA ARG A 372 -21.43 -3.96 15.56
C ARG A 372 -22.15 -4.74 14.45
N LYS A 373 -21.43 -5.16 13.41
CA LYS A 373 -21.99 -5.88 12.26
C LYS A 373 -21.33 -7.25 12.12
N ASP A 374 -22.12 -8.27 11.86
CA ASP A 374 -21.63 -9.59 11.44
C ASP A 374 -21.94 -9.73 9.95
N THR A 375 -20.90 -9.78 9.12
CA THR A 375 -21.04 -9.98 7.66
C THR A 375 -20.70 -11.42 7.30
N GLU A 376 -20.96 -11.80 6.05
CA GLU A 376 -20.55 -13.10 5.52
C GLU A 376 -19.03 -13.32 5.62
N ASP A 377 -18.25 -12.27 5.35
CA ASP A 377 -16.79 -12.32 5.37
C ASP A 377 -16.21 -12.29 6.79
N GLY A 378 -16.89 -11.62 7.73
CA GLY A 378 -16.50 -11.63 9.12
C GLY A 378 -17.12 -10.55 10.00
N PRO A 379 -16.86 -10.62 11.31
CA PRO A 379 -17.34 -9.63 12.26
C PRO A 379 -16.60 -8.30 12.09
N LEU A 380 -17.36 -7.20 12.02
CA LEU A 380 -16.87 -5.83 11.85
C LEU A 380 -17.39 -4.90 12.97
N VAL A 381 -16.63 -3.85 13.22
CA VAL A 381 -17.08 -2.62 13.88
C VAL A 381 -17.14 -1.53 12.83
N THR A 382 -18.32 -0.98 12.58
CA THR A 382 -18.55 0.14 11.68
C THR A 382 -18.51 1.45 12.47
N LEU A 383 -17.70 2.38 12.01
CA LEU A 383 -17.54 3.71 12.58
C LEU A 383 -18.80 4.56 12.36
N PRO A 384 -18.99 5.66 13.12
CA PRO A 384 -20.10 6.58 12.86
C PRO A 384 -20.09 7.11 11.43
N GLU A 385 -21.26 7.14 10.79
CA GLU A 385 -21.40 7.70 9.45
C GLU A 385 -21.69 9.20 9.46
N TYR A 386 -22.39 9.69 10.48
CA TYR A 386 -22.93 11.05 10.52
C TYR A 386 -22.19 11.93 11.52
N TYR A 387 -21.88 13.14 11.08
CA TYR A 387 -21.17 14.14 11.85
C TYR A 387 -21.82 15.51 11.70
N ARG A 388 -21.80 16.31 12.76
CA ARG A 388 -22.12 17.74 12.72
C ARG A 388 -20.87 18.56 12.99
N LEU A 389 -20.70 19.66 12.26
CA LEU A 389 -19.61 20.59 12.51
C LEU A 389 -19.94 21.41 13.76
N ALA A 390 -19.09 21.31 14.79
CA ALA A 390 -19.25 22.05 16.03
C ALA A 390 -18.03 22.94 16.29
N GLY A 391 -18.26 24.10 16.92
CA GLY A 391 -17.23 25.08 17.23
C GLY A 391 -16.76 25.88 16.01
N GLU A 392 -15.85 26.83 16.24
CA GLU A 392 -15.37 27.75 15.21
C GLU A 392 -13.84 27.83 15.17
N GLY A 393 -13.31 28.21 14.00
CA GLY A 393 -11.88 28.41 13.79
C GLY A 393 -11.04 27.21 14.21
N LYS A 394 -10.04 27.44 15.09
CA LYS A 394 -9.14 26.37 15.56
C LYS A 394 -9.78 25.36 16.51
N LYS A 395 -10.97 25.65 17.04
CA LYS A 395 -11.73 24.75 17.92
C LYS A 395 -12.78 23.94 17.15
N ALA A 396 -12.94 24.19 15.84
CA ALA A 396 -13.88 23.46 15.03
C ALA A 396 -13.55 21.96 15.00
N GLN A 397 -14.58 21.11 15.11
CA GLN A 397 -14.45 19.66 15.06
C GLN A 397 -15.73 19.04 14.50
N TRP A 398 -15.59 17.97 13.73
CA TRP A 398 -16.70 17.12 13.32
C TRP A 398 -17.04 16.17 14.46
N VAL A 399 -18.15 16.42 15.15
CA VAL A 399 -18.64 15.59 16.26
C VAL A 399 -19.68 14.59 15.76
N VAL A 400 -19.68 13.39 16.32
CA VAL A 400 -20.64 12.33 15.96
C VAL A 400 -22.06 12.78 16.29
N VAL A 401 -23.01 12.50 15.41
CA VAL A 401 -24.45 12.64 15.66
C VAL A 401 -25.15 11.36 15.22
N GLN A 402 -26.28 11.03 15.86
CA GLN A 402 -27.06 9.86 15.46
C GLN A 402 -27.82 10.16 14.16
N PRO A 403 -28.09 9.14 13.32
CA PRO A 403 -28.83 9.33 12.07
C PRO A 403 -30.18 10.06 12.24
N GLU A 404 -30.90 9.77 13.32
CA GLU A 404 -32.19 10.40 13.67
C GLU A 404 -32.09 11.89 14.02
N ASP A 405 -30.91 12.37 14.41
CA ASP A 405 -30.65 13.78 14.73
C ASP A 405 -30.24 14.59 13.50
N VAL A 406 -30.05 13.95 12.35
CA VAL A 406 -29.71 14.62 11.09
C VAL A 406 -31.00 15.10 10.42
N PRO A 407 -31.19 16.42 10.19
CA PRO A 407 -32.43 16.93 9.64
C PRO A 407 -32.72 16.35 8.25
N ALA A 408 -33.94 15.86 8.02
CA ALA A 408 -34.32 15.20 6.78
C ALA A 408 -34.18 16.13 5.55
N GLU A 409 -34.31 17.45 5.73
CA GLU A 409 -34.12 18.43 4.65
C GLU A 409 -32.69 18.47 4.09
N THR A 410 -31.70 17.91 4.82
CA THR A 410 -30.31 17.80 4.35
C THR A 410 -30.16 16.81 3.20
N GLY A 411 -31.09 15.84 3.07
CA GLY A 411 -31.03 14.77 2.08
C GLY A 411 -29.88 13.77 2.27
N LEU A 412 -29.10 13.86 3.35
CA LEU A 412 -27.90 13.03 3.55
C LEU A 412 -28.21 11.53 3.70
N ALA A 413 -29.38 11.19 4.23
CA ALA A 413 -29.84 9.80 4.37
C ALA A 413 -29.99 9.09 3.01
N GLU A 414 -30.33 9.83 1.95
CA GLU A 414 -30.55 9.31 0.60
C GLU A 414 -29.27 9.22 -0.24
N VAL A 415 -28.13 9.67 0.29
CA VAL A 415 -26.85 9.61 -0.41
C VAL A 415 -26.38 8.16 -0.53
N SER A 416 -26.08 7.74 -1.76
CA SER A 416 -25.34 6.51 -2.05
C SER A 416 -23.87 6.83 -2.33
N PHE A 417 -22.98 6.01 -1.78
CA PHE A 417 -21.54 6.03 -2.08
C PHE A 417 -21.13 4.91 -3.04
N SER A 418 -22.09 4.13 -3.52
CA SER A 418 -21.87 3.11 -4.53
C SER A 418 -21.30 3.77 -5.79
N PRO A 419 -20.39 3.10 -6.50
CA PRO A 419 -19.80 3.67 -7.70
C PRO A 419 -20.90 3.87 -8.75
N SER A 420 -20.86 5.01 -9.45
CA SER A 420 -21.63 5.14 -10.67
C SER A 420 -21.11 4.14 -11.72
N ALA A 421 -22.00 3.66 -12.60
CA ALA A 421 -21.61 2.76 -13.69
C ALA A 421 -20.48 3.41 -14.50
N GLY A 422 -19.26 2.92 -14.29
CA GLY A 422 -18.05 3.47 -14.85
C GLY A 422 -17.79 2.97 -16.27
N ARG A 423 -16.83 3.62 -16.94
CA ARG A 423 -16.26 3.02 -18.15
C ARG A 423 -15.53 1.73 -17.76
N PRO A 424 -15.56 0.69 -18.62
CA PRO A 424 -14.74 -0.50 -18.42
C PRO A 424 -13.28 -0.12 -18.18
N SER A 425 -12.66 -0.82 -17.24
CA SER A 425 -11.24 -0.66 -16.94
C SER A 425 -10.38 -1.08 -18.14
N GLU A 426 -9.47 -0.20 -18.55
CA GLU A 426 -8.52 -0.51 -19.62
C GLU A 426 -7.58 -1.67 -19.22
N PRO A 427 -7.11 -2.49 -20.16
CA PRO A 427 -6.16 -3.55 -19.86
C PRO A 427 -4.77 -2.99 -19.52
N TYR A 428 -4.07 -3.60 -18.58
CA TYR A 428 -2.62 -3.50 -18.52
C TYR A 428 -2.05 -4.33 -19.67
N VAL A 429 -1.14 -3.73 -20.44
CA VAL A 429 -0.46 -4.39 -21.55
C VAL A 429 1.02 -4.03 -21.54
N THR A 430 1.86 -5.00 -21.86
CA THR A 430 3.30 -4.80 -22.07
C THR A 430 3.58 -4.59 -23.56
N PRO A 431 4.73 -4.00 -23.93
CA PRO A 431 5.16 -3.88 -25.32
C PRO A 431 5.08 -5.20 -26.09
N ASP A 432 4.60 -5.12 -27.33
CA ASP A 432 4.44 -6.25 -28.25
C ASP A 432 5.48 -6.24 -29.38
N ASP A 433 6.26 -5.16 -29.52
CA ASP A 433 7.36 -5.03 -30.48
C ASP A 433 8.30 -6.27 -30.40
N PRO A 434 8.55 -6.97 -31.53
CA PRO A 434 9.43 -8.13 -31.61
C PRO A 434 10.86 -7.90 -31.11
N GLU A 435 11.38 -6.67 -31.14
CA GLU A 435 12.71 -6.32 -30.65
C GLU A 435 12.71 -5.88 -29.18
N SER A 436 11.54 -5.76 -28.55
CA SER A 436 11.46 -5.38 -27.14
C SER A 436 12.05 -6.45 -26.21
N CYS A 437 12.49 -6.01 -25.03
CA CYS A 437 12.96 -6.90 -23.95
C CYS A 437 11.90 -7.91 -23.46
N TRP A 438 10.63 -7.74 -23.85
CA TRP A 438 9.55 -8.67 -23.57
C TRP A 438 9.55 -9.87 -24.54
N LYS A 439 10.17 -9.71 -25.72
CA LYS A 439 10.19 -10.70 -26.82
C LYS A 439 11.58 -11.26 -27.11
N LYS A 440 12.67 -10.55 -26.75
CA LYS A 440 14.05 -11.00 -26.95
C LYS A 440 14.92 -10.81 -25.70
N PRO A 441 15.52 -11.87 -25.13
CA PRO A 441 15.40 -13.28 -25.52
C PRO A 441 13.97 -13.84 -25.42
N GLY A 442 13.13 -13.22 -24.58
CA GLY A 442 11.71 -13.52 -24.49
C GLY A 442 11.37 -14.69 -23.55
N PRO A 443 10.08 -15.04 -23.48
CA PRO A 443 9.62 -16.16 -22.65
C PRO A 443 10.01 -17.51 -23.26
N VAL A 444 10.12 -18.53 -22.40
CA VAL A 444 10.38 -19.92 -22.79
C VAL A 444 9.11 -20.78 -22.87
N ALA A 445 8.01 -20.34 -22.25
CA ALA A 445 6.70 -21.00 -22.33
C ALA A 445 5.54 -20.02 -22.12
N GLY A 446 4.38 -20.33 -22.69
CA GLY A 446 3.14 -19.56 -22.60
C GLY A 446 2.55 -19.22 -23.98
N PRO A 447 1.48 -18.42 -24.04
CA PRO A 447 0.79 -17.80 -22.90
C PRO A 447 0.07 -18.80 -22.00
N PHE A 448 -0.07 -18.43 -20.73
CA PHE A 448 -0.97 -19.03 -19.76
C PHE A 448 -1.92 -17.97 -19.22
N GLN A 449 -3.02 -18.39 -18.59
CA GLN A 449 -3.99 -17.49 -17.97
C GLN A 449 -4.24 -17.87 -16.51
N ALA A 450 -4.51 -16.86 -15.69
CA ALA A 450 -5.02 -16.98 -14.33
C ALA A 450 -6.25 -16.06 -14.17
N HIS A 451 -7.22 -16.51 -13.39
CA HIS A 451 -8.52 -15.85 -13.19
C HIS A 451 -8.67 -15.50 -11.69
N PRO A 452 -7.95 -14.48 -11.19
CA PRO A 452 -8.14 -14.02 -9.81
C PRO A 452 -9.56 -13.53 -9.56
N GLY A 453 -9.99 -13.56 -8.30
CA GLY A 453 -11.35 -13.21 -7.88
C GLY A 453 -11.71 -11.72 -7.97
N ASP A 454 -10.87 -10.88 -8.59
CA ASP A 454 -11.18 -9.47 -8.85
C ASP A 454 -11.90 -9.25 -10.20
N GLY A 455 -12.30 -10.33 -10.87
CA GLY A 455 -12.96 -10.29 -12.18
C GLY A 455 -12.03 -9.94 -13.33
N SER A 456 -10.71 -10.05 -13.14
CA SER A 456 -9.72 -9.87 -14.20
C SER A 456 -9.11 -11.19 -14.66
N VAL A 457 -8.61 -11.22 -15.90
CA VAL A 457 -7.81 -12.30 -16.47
C VAL A 457 -6.37 -11.83 -16.63
N VAL A 458 -5.44 -12.54 -16.00
CA VAL A 458 -4.01 -12.27 -16.07
C VAL A 458 -3.38 -13.23 -17.08
N THR A 459 -2.89 -12.70 -18.20
CA THR A 459 -2.06 -13.46 -19.15
C THR A 459 -0.60 -13.35 -18.75
N TYR A 460 0.07 -14.50 -18.64
CA TYR A 460 1.46 -14.57 -18.22
C TYR A 460 2.26 -15.60 -19.00
N TYR A 461 3.57 -15.47 -18.92
CA TYR A 461 4.53 -16.36 -19.57
C TYR A 461 5.64 -16.73 -18.58
N TRP A 462 6.33 -17.83 -18.86
CA TRP A 462 7.51 -18.22 -18.09
C TRP A 462 8.76 -17.68 -18.76
N TYR A 463 9.58 -16.97 -17.99
CA TYR A 463 10.88 -16.48 -18.43
C TYR A 463 11.97 -17.25 -17.71
N ARG A 464 13.09 -17.49 -18.40
CA ARG A 464 14.35 -17.73 -17.71
C ARG A 464 14.63 -16.53 -16.82
N PHE A 465 14.95 -16.78 -15.54
CA PHE A 465 14.96 -15.73 -14.51
C PHE A 465 15.80 -14.52 -14.95
N ALA A 466 17.01 -14.76 -15.48
CA ALA A 466 17.94 -13.71 -15.92
C ALA A 466 17.55 -12.97 -17.20
N ASP A 467 16.54 -13.45 -17.92
CA ASP A 467 16.04 -12.88 -19.18
C ASP A 467 14.68 -12.17 -18.99
N GLN A 468 14.21 -12.04 -17.74
CA GLN A 468 13.02 -11.24 -17.45
C GLN A 468 13.26 -9.74 -17.74
N PRO A 469 12.25 -8.98 -18.17
CA PRO A 469 12.40 -7.57 -18.58
C PRO A 469 13.07 -6.67 -17.54
N ALA A 470 12.76 -6.88 -16.25
CA ALA A 470 13.36 -6.10 -15.16
C ALA A 470 14.89 -6.20 -15.12
N LEU A 471 15.44 -7.39 -15.34
CA LEU A 471 16.89 -7.63 -15.27
C LEU A 471 17.62 -7.24 -16.55
N LEU A 472 16.95 -7.34 -17.70
CA LEU A 472 17.45 -6.81 -18.97
C LEU A 472 17.62 -5.28 -18.92
N ASN A 473 16.87 -4.60 -18.04
CA ASN A 473 16.90 -3.14 -17.85
C ASN A 473 17.57 -2.71 -16.53
N ALA A 474 18.34 -3.60 -15.88
CA ALA A 474 18.94 -3.34 -14.56
C ALA A 474 20.44 -2.98 -14.60
N ASP A 475 20.96 -2.51 -15.75
CA ASP A 475 22.39 -2.23 -15.95
C ASP A 475 23.27 -3.44 -15.58
N LEU A 476 22.88 -4.64 -16.02
CA LEU A 476 23.65 -5.87 -15.80
C LEU A 476 24.29 -6.33 -17.11
N THR A 477 25.57 -6.70 -17.04
CA THR A 477 26.26 -7.41 -18.12
C THR A 477 25.75 -8.84 -18.24
N ASP A 478 26.00 -9.48 -19.39
CA ASP A 478 25.64 -10.88 -19.58
C ASP A 478 26.25 -11.79 -18.51
N LYS A 479 27.51 -11.57 -18.14
CA LYS A 479 28.18 -12.34 -17.09
C LYS A 479 27.50 -12.19 -15.72
N GLU A 480 27.10 -10.97 -15.36
CA GLU A 480 26.39 -10.71 -14.10
C GLU A 480 25.01 -11.38 -14.11
N ARG A 481 24.28 -11.32 -15.23
CA ARG A 481 22.99 -12.02 -15.40
C ARG A 481 23.14 -13.54 -15.29
N GLN A 482 24.21 -14.12 -15.83
CA GLN A 482 24.49 -15.56 -15.69
C GLN A 482 24.83 -15.96 -14.24
N SER A 483 25.61 -15.14 -13.52
CA SER A 483 25.89 -15.37 -12.09
C SER A 483 24.60 -15.33 -11.27
N LEU A 484 23.76 -14.33 -11.54
CA LEU A 484 22.47 -14.17 -10.88
C LEU A 484 21.52 -15.33 -11.19
N GLN A 485 21.47 -15.82 -12.43
CA GLN A 485 20.73 -17.04 -12.80
C GLN A 485 21.13 -18.23 -11.90
N ALA A 486 22.44 -18.48 -11.76
CA ALA A 486 22.95 -19.59 -10.95
C ALA A 486 22.57 -19.44 -9.45
N ARG A 487 22.61 -18.22 -8.91
CA ARG A 487 22.14 -17.92 -7.55
C ARG A 487 20.66 -18.24 -7.38
N VAL A 488 19.82 -17.85 -8.34
CA VAL A 488 18.38 -18.10 -8.28
C VAL A 488 18.03 -19.58 -8.44
N GLU A 489 18.76 -20.33 -9.27
CA GLU A 489 18.58 -21.78 -9.34
C GLU A 489 18.86 -22.47 -8.00
N LYS A 490 19.90 -22.04 -7.26
CA LYS A 490 20.17 -22.51 -5.90
C LYS A 490 18.98 -22.22 -4.98
N LEU A 491 18.43 -21.00 -5.03
CA LEU A 491 17.28 -20.59 -4.24
C LEU A 491 16.03 -21.43 -4.58
N HIS A 492 15.62 -21.53 -5.83
CA HIS A 492 14.39 -22.25 -6.22
C HIS A 492 14.44 -23.75 -5.85
N ARG A 493 15.64 -24.36 -5.91
CA ARG A 493 15.83 -25.75 -5.50
C ARG A 493 15.68 -25.94 -3.99
N SER A 494 16.11 -24.96 -3.19
CA SER A 494 16.26 -25.12 -1.73
C SER A 494 15.16 -24.45 -0.92
N TRP A 495 14.62 -23.32 -1.38
CA TRP A 495 13.67 -22.47 -0.67
C TRP A 495 12.28 -22.67 -1.25
N LYS A 496 11.48 -23.55 -0.64
CA LYS A 496 10.12 -23.89 -1.08
C LYS A 496 9.07 -22.98 -0.43
N LYS A 497 7.89 -22.87 -1.06
CA LYS A 497 6.79 -21.96 -0.71
C LYS A 497 6.05 -22.24 0.61
N ASP A 498 6.45 -23.25 1.36
CA ASP A 498 5.76 -23.79 2.53
C ASP A 498 6.65 -23.90 3.78
N ARG A 499 7.84 -23.28 3.74
CA ARG A 499 8.78 -23.23 4.89
C ARG A 499 8.52 -22.00 5.76
N ASP A 500 9.00 -22.06 7.00
CA ASP A 500 8.94 -20.91 7.90
C ASP A 500 10.17 -20.01 7.71
N TYR A 501 10.01 -18.95 6.91
CA TYR A 501 11.03 -17.92 6.69
C TYR A 501 10.93 -16.81 7.74
N LEU A 502 9.75 -16.19 7.82
CA LEU A 502 9.38 -15.24 8.87
C LEU A 502 8.80 -16.01 10.06
N ALA A 503 9.11 -15.57 11.28
CA ALA A 503 8.50 -16.15 12.49
C ALA A 503 6.97 -15.96 12.44
N PRO A 504 6.16 -17.01 12.66
CA PRO A 504 4.69 -16.94 12.54
C PRO A 504 4.07 -15.93 13.52
N PRO A 505 2.87 -15.43 13.25
CA PRO A 505 2.17 -14.56 14.19
C PRO A 505 1.79 -15.37 15.45
N ALA A 506 1.76 -14.70 16.60
CA ALA A 506 1.35 -15.33 17.87
C ALA A 506 -0.18 -15.34 18.07
N ILE A 507 -0.92 -14.65 17.19
CA ILE A 507 -2.37 -14.50 17.25
C ILE A 507 -2.99 -14.62 15.86
N GLY A 508 -4.31 -14.76 15.83
CA GLY A 508 -5.10 -14.66 14.60
C GLY A 508 -4.84 -15.79 13.60
N LYS A 509 -5.47 -15.68 12.44
CA LYS A 509 -5.25 -16.55 11.28
C LYS A 509 -4.53 -15.76 10.20
N LEU A 510 -3.75 -16.42 9.36
CA LEU A 510 -3.14 -15.78 8.21
C LEU A 510 -4.18 -15.57 7.09
N ALA A 511 -4.08 -14.43 6.41
CA ALA A 511 -4.76 -14.19 5.15
C ALA A 511 -4.11 -15.02 4.04
N ASP A 512 -4.87 -15.32 2.99
CA ASP A 512 -4.38 -16.07 1.83
C ASP A 512 -4.14 -15.13 0.65
N ILE A 513 -3.10 -15.43 -0.14
CA ILE A 513 -3.02 -14.95 -1.53
C ILE A 513 -4.22 -15.53 -2.28
N ASP A 514 -4.75 -14.80 -3.26
CA ASP A 514 -5.74 -15.39 -4.16
C ASP A 514 -5.20 -16.72 -4.74
N PRO A 515 -5.91 -17.86 -4.54
CA PRO A 515 -5.43 -19.16 -5.00
C PRO A 515 -5.11 -19.22 -6.51
N ALA A 516 -5.77 -18.41 -7.34
CA ALA A 516 -5.48 -18.35 -8.78
C ALA A 516 -4.07 -17.82 -9.09
N LEU A 517 -3.44 -17.14 -8.14
CA LEU A 517 -2.10 -16.58 -8.27
C LEU A 517 -1.00 -17.48 -7.66
N ILE A 518 -1.37 -18.61 -7.05
CA ILE A 518 -0.43 -19.63 -6.58
C ILE A 518 -0.21 -20.65 -7.69
N LEU A 519 0.99 -20.63 -8.29
CA LEU A 519 1.31 -21.44 -9.45
C LEU A 519 2.06 -22.72 -9.11
N THR A 520 1.83 -23.73 -9.95
CA THR A 520 2.72 -24.88 -10.07
C THR A 520 3.60 -24.66 -11.31
N PRO A 521 4.94 -24.57 -11.16
CA PRO A 521 5.83 -24.44 -12.32
C PRO A 521 5.64 -25.61 -13.31
N PRO A 522 5.63 -25.36 -14.63
CA PRO A 522 5.64 -26.42 -15.62
C PRO A 522 6.86 -27.34 -15.46
N PRO A 523 6.75 -28.62 -15.90
CA PRO A 523 7.87 -29.55 -15.85
C PRO A 523 9.14 -28.98 -16.47
N GLY A 524 10.25 -29.00 -15.73
CA GLY A 524 11.55 -28.47 -16.15
C GLY A 524 11.75 -26.98 -15.89
N LEU A 525 10.72 -26.25 -15.43
CA LEU A 525 10.77 -24.83 -15.09
C LEU A 525 10.74 -24.56 -13.57
N GLU A 526 10.92 -25.60 -12.75
CA GLU A 526 10.83 -25.50 -11.28
C GLU A 526 11.98 -24.70 -10.66
N ALA A 527 13.11 -24.55 -11.36
CA ALA A 527 14.28 -23.83 -10.89
C ALA A 527 14.88 -22.94 -11.97
N GLY A 528 15.14 -21.67 -11.63
CA GLY A 528 15.74 -20.71 -12.56
C GLY A 528 14.76 -20.06 -13.54
N TYR A 529 13.45 -20.23 -13.35
CA TYR A 529 12.41 -19.61 -14.17
C TYR A 529 11.35 -18.95 -13.31
N VAL A 530 10.70 -17.92 -13.84
CA VAL A 530 9.67 -17.16 -13.13
C VAL A 530 8.48 -16.83 -14.02
N PRO A 531 7.25 -16.78 -13.46
CA PRO A 531 6.07 -16.32 -14.18
C PRO A 531 6.06 -14.78 -14.24
N ILE A 532 5.88 -14.21 -15.42
CA ILE A 532 5.77 -12.76 -15.65
C ILE A 532 4.44 -12.45 -16.33
N ALA A 533 3.62 -11.61 -15.70
CA ALA A 533 2.39 -11.09 -16.30
C ALA A 533 2.71 -10.12 -17.45
N THR A 534 2.06 -10.32 -18.59
CA THR A 534 2.20 -9.46 -19.79
C THR A 534 0.91 -8.73 -20.14
N ARG A 535 -0.24 -9.21 -19.63
CA ARG A 535 -1.53 -8.55 -19.77
C ARG A 535 -2.42 -8.83 -18.57
N GLN A 536 -3.21 -7.85 -18.17
CA GLN A 536 -4.33 -8.01 -17.23
C GLN A 536 -5.51 -7.19 -17.71
N ALA A 537 -6.68 -7.80 -17.87
CA ALA A 537 -7.90 -7.14 -18.34
C ALA A 537 -9.13 -7.68 -17.61
N ALA A 538 -10.27 -7.02 -17.72
CA ALA A 538 -11.54 -7.59 -17.26
C ALA A 538 -11.80 -8.93 -17.97
N GLU A 539 -12.40 -9.87 -17.25
CA GLU A 539 -12.97 -11.09 -17.83
C GLU A 539 -14.16 -10.74 -18.72
N GLU A 540 -14.21 -11.31 -19.93
CA GLU A 540 -15.23 -11.04 -20.96
C GLU A 540 -16.51 -11.85 -20.75
#